data_AF-A0A1C4UB28-F1
#
_entry.id   AF-A0A1C4UB28-F1
#
_cell.length_a   1.000
_cell.length_b   1.000
_cell.length_c   1.000
_cell.angle_alpha   90.00
_cell.angle_beta   90.00
_cell.angle_gamma   90.00
#
_symmetry.space_group_name_H-M   'P 1'
#
loop_
_entity.id
_entity.type
_entity.pdbx_description
1 polymer ?
#
loop_
_entity_poly.entity_id
_entity_poly.type
_entity_poly.pdbx_seq_one_letter_code
_entity_poly.pdbx_strand_id
1 'polypeptide(L)'
;MPKEWKRRTELRRTAKRLRQLSLHRVPAMDGEDRLSARVRRHLAAVAPFGIDDGVMKAIDEVIESHVIEMKATILRHHTVEEVEQGDLQARIDGLITQFDHESEGRSGKIKELEYVKQRAVRAVEQRDTPEPAGPDGEEDPGPSYQSGNVGELAGRGWIGQSILYIVLLFAMVADLITFNQVVERILNDARVWPLVAALAVTTTYVAHWAGEGFKRVREQRRNVRRAVSGWSLLGLWLSMGLGAFALRLLAPELPSNDAQASFISGAAPPTDASSGLGAMVLLLLYLLTGAIAFTAGYRRPREEVGQVRRSDRRLRRARPRHGALLRDVAEARTLRQQLDHLRDSRKRQYVVEVDRCESAARRVRAEAAMLVRRFQAPPESGWRRLVRPRRMPTEPTEPGPDTESDPDPDVDTESGPEPKPGQKPKPDQTD
;
A
#
# COMPACT_ATOMS: atom_id res chain seq x y z
N MET A 1 12.14 9.21 9.78
CA MET A 1 11.94 8.15 8.76
C MET A 1 10.50 7.65 8.78
N PRO A 2 9.85 7.39 7.63
CA PRO A 2 8.49 6.84 7.58
C PRO A 2 8.41 5.49 8.31
N LYS A 3 7.36 5.26 9.12
CA LYS A 3 7.17 4.00 9.87
C LYS A 3 7.28 2.75 8.98
N GLU A 4 6.79 2.85 7.74
CA GLU A 4 6.86 1.80 6.71
C GLU A 4 8.29 1.36 6.37
N TRP A 5 9.24 2.30 6.36
CA TRP A 5 10.64 1.99 6.06
C TRP A 5 11.29 1.21 7.19
N LYS A 6 11.05 1.61 8.45
CA LYS A 6 11.58 0.91 9.64
C LYS A 6 11.14 -0.56 9.64
N ARG A 7 9.85 -0.83 9.37
CA ARG A 7 9.29 -2.19 9.32
C ARG A 7 9.98 -3.06 8.26
N ARG A 8 10.11 -2.55 7.04
CA ARG A 8 10.80 -3.28 5.96
C ARG A 8 12.27 -3.53 6.28
N THR A 9 12.94 -2.59 6.94
CA THR A 9 14.32 -2.81 7.37
C THR A 9 14.43 -3.88 8.46
N GLU A 10 13.46 -3.96 9.38
CA GLU A 10 13.41 -4.99 10.40
C GLU A 10 13.16 -6.37 9.80
N LEU A 11 12.21 -6.48 8.86
CA LEU A 11 11.92 -7.73 8.15
C LEU A 11 13.11 -8.21 7.31
N ARG A 12 13.82 -7.30 6.62
CA ARG A 12 15.07 -7.65 5.92
C ARG A 12 16.18 -8.11 6.88
N ARG A 13 16.26 -7.51 8.06
CA ARG A 13 17.25 -7.91 9.09
C ARG A 13 16.93 -9.30 9.65
N THR A 14 15.66 -9.61 9.91
CA THR A 14 15.26 -10.96 10.36
C THR A 14 15.50 -11.99 9.27
N ALA A 15 15.13 -11.71 8.02
CA ALA A 15 15.42 -12.58 6.88
C ALA A 15 16.93 -12.84 6.71
N LYS A 16 17.76 -11.80 6.82
CA LYS A 16 19.23 -11.95 6.76
C LYS A 16 19.77 -12.81 7.90
N ARG A 17 19.27 -12.63 9.13
CA ARG A 17 19.67 -13.45 10.28
C ARG A 17 19.27 -14.92 10.10
N LEU A 18 18.04 -15.17 9.65
CA LEU A 18 17.58 -16.52 9.34
C LEU A 18 18.48 -17.20 8.30
N ARG A 19 18.86 -16.47 7.24
CA ARG A 19 19.80 -16.96 6.23
C ARG A 19 21.20 -17.22 6.79
N GLN A 20 21.67 -16.43 7.76
CA GLN A 20 22.96 -16.67 8.41
C GLN A 20 22.91 -17.95 9.27
N LEU A 21 21.82 -18.18 10.00
CA LEU A 21 21.59 -19.40 10.77
C LEU A 21 21.45 -20.64 9.88
N SER A 22 20.82 -20.50 8.71
CA SER A 22 20.73 -21.61 7.76
C SER A 22 22.07 -22.01 7.14
N LEU A 23 23.04 -21.09 7.10
CA LEU A 23 24.37 -21.36 6.55
C LEU A 23 25.34 -21.96 7.58
N HIS A 24 25.12 -21.76 8.88
CA HIS A 24 25.97 -22.30 9.94
C HIS A 24 25.78 -23.80 10.08
N ARG A 25 26.47 -24.64 9.31
CA ARG A 25 26.41 -26.09 9.53
C ARG A 25 26.96 -26.44 10.91
N VAL A 26 26.33 -27.39 11.59
CA VAL A 26 26.91 -27.99 12.80
C VAL A 26 28.29 -28.53 12.39
N PRO A 27 29.39 -28.09 13.02
CA PRO A 27 30.70 -28.61 12.71
C PRO A 27 30.68 -30.11 12.99
N ALA A 28 31.03 -30.92 11.98
CA ALA A 28 31.24 -32.34 12.17
C ALA A 28 32.35 -32.49 13.22
N MET A 29 32.00 -33.04 14.37
CA MET A 29 32.98 -33.22 15.43
C MET A 29 33.91 -34.35 15.07
N ASP A 30 35.21 -34.06 15.00
CA ASP A 30 36.29 -35.04 14.86
C ASP A 30 36.54 -35.83 16.17
N GLY A 31 35.44 -36.21 16.84
CA GLY A 31 35.47 -36.83 18.16
C GLY A 31 35.97 -38.27 18.10
N GLU A 32 35.75 -38.96 16.99
CA GLU A 32 36.17 -40.35 16.82
C GLU A 32 37.69 -40.48 16.76
N ASP A 33 38.38 -39.66 15.97
CA ASP A 33 39.84 -39.71 15.85
C ASP A 33 40.50 -39.30 17.16
N ARG A 34 39.95 -38.29 17.84
CA ARG A 34 40.43 -37.86 19.18
C ARG A 34 40.24 -38.94 20.23
N LEU A 35 39.07 -39.59 20.26
CA LEU A 35 38.77 -40.69 21.18
C LEU A 35 39.71 -41.87 20.94
N SER A 36 39.85 -42.29 19.69
CA SER A 36 40.72 -43.39 19.27
C SER A 36 42.17 -43.10 19.64
N ALA A 37 42.66 -41.88 19.37
CA ALA A 37 44.01 -41.46 19.75
C ALA A 37 44.22 -41.41 21.27
N ARG A 38 43.19 -41.07 22.07
CA ARG A 38 43.27 -41.08 23.53
C ARG A 38 43.32 -42.51 24.08
N VAL A 39 42.46 -43.40 23.58
CA VAL A 39 42.44 -44.82 23.99
C VAL A 39 43.74 -45.53 23.60
N ARG A 40 44.25 -45.32 22.38
CA ARG A 40 45.55 -45.87 21.95
C ARG A 40 46.70 -45.39 22.83
N ARG A 41 46.73 -44.11 23.22
CA ARG A 41 47.74 -43.58 24.14
C ARG A 41 47.67 -44.22 25.53
N HIS A 42 46.47 -44.43 26.07
CA HIS A 42 46.33 -45.13 27.36
C HIS A 42 46.74 -46.60 27.28
N LEU A 43 46.29 -47.32 26.26
CA LEU A 43 46.70 -48.71 26.06
C LEU A 43 48.22 -48.85 25.91
N ALA A 44 48.86 -47.98 25.14
CA ALA A 44 50.31 -47.99 24.96
C ALA A 44 51.07 -47.71 26.27
N ALA A 45 50.54 -46.84 27.13
CA ALA A 45 51.14 -46.52 28.42
C ALA A 45 51.05 -47.68 29.44
N VAL A 46 49.97 -48.47 29.37
CA VAL A 46 49.70 -49.54 30.34
C VAL A 46 50.25 -50.89 29.89
N ALA A 47 50.37 -51.13 28.57
CA ALA A 47 50.83 -52.39 28.01
C ALA A 47 52.11 -53.00 28.64
N PRO A 48 53.15 -52.23 29.04
CA PRO A 48 54.35 -52.80 29.67
C PRO A 48 54.11 -53.48 31.03
N PHE A 49 53.04 -53.12 31.73
CA PHE A 49 52.75 -53.60 33.09
C PHE A 49 51.78 -54.80 33.12
N GLY A 50 51.32 -55.26 31.96
CA GLY A 50 50.25 -56.24 31.83
C GLY A 50 48.86 -55.58 31.79
N ILE A 51 47.93 -56.23 31.08
CA ILE A 51 46.54 -55.76 30.97
C ILE A 51 45.65 -56.72 31.75
N ASP A 52 45.23 -56.29 32.94
CA ASP A 52 44.24 -56.98 33.77
C ASP A 52 42.81 -56.43 33.54
N ASP A 53 41.83 -57.02 34.21
CA ASP A 53 40.43 -56.58 34.14
C ASP A 53 40.23 -55.15 34.67
N GLY A 54 41.08 -54.70 35.59
CA GLY A 54 41.07 -53.34 36.12
C GLY A 54 41.42 -52.31 35.05
N VAL A 55 42.41 -52.60 34.20
CA VAL A 55 42.79 -51.76 33.05
C VAL A 55 41.65 -51.66 32.03
N MET A 56 40.97 -52.78 31.76
CA MET A 56 39.81 -52.78 30.85
C MET A 56 38.68 -51.88 31.36
N LYS A 57 38.36 -52.00 32.66
CA LYS A 57 37.38 -51.12 33.30
C LYS A 57 37.79 -49.65 33.21
N ALA A 58 39.06 -49.33 33.44
CA ALA A 58 39.55 -47.96 33.30
C ALA A 58 39.44 -47.42 31.87
N ILE A 59 39.64 -48.26 30.84
CA ILE A 59 39.45 -47.87 29.43
C ILE A 59 37.97 -47.59 29.14
N ASP A 60 37.06 -48.44 29.62
CA ASP A 60 35.63 -48.23 29.46
C ASP A 60 35.18 -46.93 30.14
N GLU A 61 35.68 -46.63 31.34
CA GLU A 61 35.44 -45.37 32.05
C GLU A 61 35.94 -44.15 31.26
N VAL A 62 37.11 -44.25 30.62
CA VAL A 62 37.65 -43.17 29.77
C VAL A 62 36.80 -42.97 28.51
N ILE A 63 36.35 -44.06 27.87
CA ILE A 63 35.48 -44.01 26.69
C ILE A 63 34.15 -43.36 27.09
N GLU A 64 33.53 -43.82 28.18
CA GLU A 64 32.26 -43.29 28.66
C GLU A 64 32.37 -41.81 29.04
N SER A 65 33.42 -41.43 29.78
CA SER A 65 33.69 -40.03 30.14
C SER A 65 33.81 -39.14 28.90
N HIS A 66 34.50 -39.59 27.86
CA HIS A 66 34.64 -38.80 26.63
C HIS A 66 33.34 -38.72 25.82
N VAL A 67 32.53 -39.78 25.79
CA VAL A 67 31.20 -39.75 25.15
C VAL A 67 30.28 -38.78 25.89
N ILE A 68 30.31 -38.78 27.23
CA ILE A 68 29.57 -37.81 28.04
C ILE A 68 30.02 -36.38 27.73
N GLU A 69 31.33 -36.13 27.63
CA GLU A 69 31.90 -34.84 27.26
C GLU A 69 31.47 -34.38 25.85
N MET A 70 31.50 -35.28 24.87
CA MET A 70 31.05 -35.00 23.51
C MET A 70 29.55 -34.71 23.48
N LYS A 71 28.71 -35.54 24.12
CA LYS A 71 27.26 -35.31 24.23
C LYS A 71 26.95 -33.99 24.92
N ALA A 72 27.66 -33.64 25.99
CA ALA A 72 27.50 -32.37 26.69
C ALA A 72 27.88 -31.18 25.80
N THR A 73 28.92 -31.32 24.97
CA THR A 73 29.34 -30.28 24.01
C THR A 73 28.29 -30.09 22.92
N ILE A 74 27.78 -31.18 22.33
CA ILE A 74 26.70 -31.14 21.34
C ILE A 74 25.43 -30.51 21.96
N LEU A 75 25.08 -30.90 23.19
CA LEU A 75 23.93 -30.33 23.90
C LEU A 75 24.11 -28.83 24.15
N ARG A 76 25.28 -28.37 24.59
CA ARG A 76 25.55 -26.93 24.78
C ARG A 76 25.38 -26.16 23.48
N HIS A 77 25.95 -26.65 22.37
CA HIS A 77 25.76 -26.01 21.06
C HIS A 77 24.28 -25.96 20.66
N HIS A 78 23.56 -27.06 20.82
CA HIS A 78 22.13 -27.12 20.50
C HIS A 78 21.32 -26.14 21.35
N THR A 79 21.58 -26.05 22.66
CA THR A 79 20.86 -25.12 23.55
C THR A 79 21.09 -23.66 23.16
N VAL A 80 22.30 -23.29 22.75
CA VAL A 80 22.59 -21.92 22.28
C VAL A 80 21.83 -21.63 20.98
N GLU A 81 21.85 -22.56 20.03
CA GLU A 81 21.10 -22.44 18.77
C GLU A 81 19.58 -22.36 19.01
N GLU A 82 19.04 -23.15 19.94
CA GLU A 82 17.61 -23.12 20.28
C GLU A 82 17.18 -21.78 20.89
N VAL A 83 18.02 -21.19 21.75
CA VAL A 83 17.80 -19.86 22.32
C VAL A 83 17.79 -18.81 21.22
N GLU A 84 18.79 -18.81 20.32
CA GLU A 84 18.84 -17.86 19.20
C GLU A 84 17.65 -18.00 18.24
N GLN A 85 17.23 -19.24 17.96
CA GLN A 85 16.03 -19.51 17.16
C GLN A 85 14.75 -19.08 17.89
N GLY A 86 14.70 -19.23 19.22
CA GLY A 86 13.60 -18.76 20.07
C GLY A 86 13.45 -17.24 20.02
N ASP A 87 14.56 -16.51 20.16
CA ASP A 87 14.59 -15.05 20.04
C ASP A 87 14.16 -14.59 18.64
N LEU A 88 14.62 -15.29 17.60
CA LEU A 88 14.23 -14.98 16.23
C LEU A 88 12.74 -15.27 15.98
N GLN A 89 12.20 -16.36 16.53
CA GLN A 89 10.78 -16.68 16.46
C GLN A 89 9.95 -15.61 17.15
N ALA A 90 10.28 -15.26 18.40
CA ALA A 90 9.58 -14.22 19.16
C ALA A 90 9.56 -12.88 18.40
N ARG A 91 10.65 -12.57 17.69
CA ARG A 91 10.74 -11.38 16.85
C ARG A 91 9.87 -11.45 15.60
N ILE A 92 9.83 -12.60 14.92
CA ILE A 92 8.94 -12.82 13.75
C ILE A 92 7.47 -12.74 14.20
N ASP A 93 7.12 -13.39 15.31
CA ASP A 93 5.77 -13.38 15.87
C ASP A 93 5.35 -11.95 16.27
N GLY A 94 6.24 -11.19 16.91
CA GLY A 94 6.01 -9.78 17.21
C GLY A 94 5.76 -8.93 15.96
N LEU A 95 6.46 -9.18 14.86
CA LEU A 95 6.21 -8.51 13.58
C LEU A 95 4.85 -8.89 12.98
N ILE A 96 4.48 -10.18 13.04
CA ILE A 96 3.17 -10.66 12.56
C ILE A 96 2.05 -9.99 13.34
N THR A 97 2.08 -10.02 14.68
CA THR A 97 1.05 -9.38 15.52
C THR A 97 0.97 -7.88 15.26
N GLN A 98 2.10 -7.20 15.14
CA GLN A 98 2.12 -5.77 14.83
C GLN A 98 1.48 -5.48 13.47
N PHE A 99 1.79 -6.27 12.44
CA PHE A 99 1.27 -6.05 11.09
C PHE A 99 -0.21 -6.40 10.97
N ASP A 100 -0.67 -7.46 11.64
CA ASP A 100 -2.09 -7.84 11.68
C ASP A 100 -2.92 -6.73 12.33
N HIS A 101 -2.49 -6.20 13.48
CA HIS A 101 -3.18 -5.07 14.14
C HIS A 101 -3.25 -3.81 13.26
N GLU A 102 -2.16 -3.46 12.58
CA GLU A 102 -2.16 -2.34 11.65
C GLU A 102 -3.01 -2.60 10.39
N SER A 103 -3.09 -3.87 9.95
CA SER A 103 -3.87 -4.31 8.81
C SER A 103 -5.37 -4.13 9.09
N GLU A 104 -5.81 -4.53 10.28
CA GLU A 104 -7.18 -4.32 10.77
C GLU A 104 -7.53 -2.83 10.81
N GLY A 105 -6.67 -2.00 11.40
CA GLY A 105 -6.87 -0.55 11.46
C GLY A 105 -6.96 0.11 10.07
N ARG A 106 -6.11 -0.32 9.13
CA ARG A 106 -6.15 0.18 7.74
C ARG A 106 -7.37 -0.34 6.97
N SER A 107 -7.75 -1.60 7.16
CA SER A 107 -8.95 -2.21 6.57
C SER A 107 -10.21 -1.48 7.04
N GLY A 108 -10.34 -1.21 8.35
CA GLY A 108 -11.43 -0.41 8.91
C GLY A 108 -11.53 0.97 8.26
N LYS A 109 -10.40 1.68 8.10
CA LYS A 109 -10.37 2.98 7.42
C LYS A 109 -10.75 2.91 5.93
N ILE A 110 -10.39 1.84 5.23
CA ILE A 110 -10.81 1.62 3.85
C ILE A 110 -12.32 1.41 3.79
N LYS A 111 -12.89 0.56 4.67
CA LYS A 111 -14.34 0.35 4.78
C LYS A 111 -15.09 1.64 5.12
N GLU A 112 -14.56 2.47 6.01
CA GLU A 112 -15.13 3.78 6.33
C GLU A 112 -15.14 4.70 5.09
N LEU A 113 -14.03 4.76 4.34
CA LEU A 113 -13.97 5.55 3.11
C LEU A 113 -14.91 5.02 2.02
N GLU A 114 -15.08 3.70 1.92
CA GLU A 114 -16.04 3.05 1.02
C GLU A 114 -17.47 3.36 1.43
N TYR A 115 -17.79 3.32 2.72
CA TYR A 115 -19.08 3.71 3.26
C TYR A 115 -19.36 5.20 2.97
N VAL A 116 -18.41 6.10 3.22
CA VAL A 116 -18.53 7.53 2.90
C VAL A 116 -18.75 7.75 1.40
N LYS A 117 -18.03 7.01 0.55
CA LYS A 117 -18.23 7.04 -0.90
C LYS A 117 -19.64 6.56 -1.27
N GLN A 118 -20.07 5.41 -0.76
CA GLN A 118 -21.40 4.86 -1.03
C GLN A 118 -22.51 5.78 -0.55
N ARG A 119 -22.38 6.40 0.62
CA ARG A 119 -23.33 7.40 1.12
C ARG A 119 -23.41 8.61 0.19
N ALA A 120 -22.27 9.10 -0.30
CA ALA A 120 -22.23 10.21 -1.25
C ALA A 120 -22.83 9.82 -2.62
N VAL A 121 -22.62 8.58 -3.08
CA VAL A 121 -23.24 8.05 -4.31
C VAL A 121 -24.76 7.91 -4.13
N ARG A 122 -25.22 7.31 -3.04
CA ARG A 122 -26.66 7.19 -2.73
C ARG A 122 -27.34 8.56 -2.61
N ALA A 123 -26.66 9.57 -2.07
CA ALA A 123 -27.21 10.92 -2.03
C ALA A 123 -27.41 11.52 -3.43
N VAL A 124 -26.52 11.19 -4.38
CA VAL A 124 -26.68 11.55 -5.79
C VAL A 124 -27.81 10.72 -6.44
N GLU A 125 -27.82 9.40 -6.22
CA GLU A 125 -28.83 8.49 -6.77
C GLU A 125 -30.24 8.80 -6.25
N GLN A 126 -30.46 8.96 -4.95
CA GLN A 126 -31.77 9.31 -4.37
C GLN A 126 -32.32 10.62 -4.91
N ARG A 127 -31.44 11.51 -5.35
CA ARG A 127 -31.81 12.79 -5.93
C ARG A 127 -32.12 12.71 -7.42
N ASP A 128 -31.42 11.83 -8.14
CA ASP A 128 -31.64 11.59 -9.56
C ASP A 128 -32.72 10.51 -9.83
N THR A 129 -33.09 9.72 -8.81
CA THR A 129 -34.21 8.75 -8.89
C THR A 129 -35.52 9.52 -8.89
N PRO A 130 -36.34 9.42 -9.95
CA PRO A 130 -37.67 10.01 -9.92
C PRO A 130 -38.45 9.37 -8.77
N GLU A 131 -39.05 10.20 -7.90
CA GLU A 131 -39.98 9.67 -6.91
C GLU A 131 -41.05 8.86 -7.64
N PRO A 132 -41.41 7.65 -7.15
CA PRO A 132 -42.46 6.85 -7.77
C PRO A 132 -43.70 7.73 -7.91
N ALA A 133 -44.35 7.66 -9.09
CA ALA A 133 -45.61 8.34 -9.33
C ALA A 133 -46.54 8.07 -8.14
N GLY A 134 -47.24 9.11 -7.68
CA GLY A 134 -48.17 8.99 -6.56
C GLY A 134 -49.19 7.87 -6.80
N PRO A 135 -49.95 7.46 -5.76
CA PRO A 135 -50.93 6.37 -5.86
C PRO A 135 -51.96 6.54 -6.98
N ASP A 136 -52.09 7.75 -7.50
CA ASP A 136 -53.01 8.13 -8.57
C ASP A 136 -52.56 7.62 -9.96
N GLY A 137 -51.35 7.05 -10.08
CA GLY A 137 -50.92 6.30 -11.28
C GLY A 137 -50.81 7.10 -12.58
N GLU A 138 -51.10 8.41 -12.54
CA GLU A 138 -50.83 9.30 -13.65
C GLU A 138 -49.32 9.51 -13.72
N GLU A 139 -48.67 8.71 -14.57
CA GLU A 139 -47.35 9.01 -15.12
C GLU A 139 -47.45 10.34 -15.86
N ASP A 140 -47.30 11.43 -15.12
CA ASP A 140 -47.19 12.77 -15.67
C ASP A 140 -46.08 12.69 -16.74
N PRO A 141 -46.37 12.94 -18.04
CA PRO A 141 -45.42 12.80 -19.14
C PRO A 141 -44.40 13.94 -19.08
N GLY A 142 -43.66 13.99 -17.99
CA GLY A 142 -42.51 14.82 -17.80
C GLY A 142 -41.42 14.37 -18.78
N PRO A 143 -40.59 15.30 -19.26
CA PRO A 143 -39.48 14.97 -20.14
C PRO A 143 -38.65 13.87 -19.49
N SER A 144 -38.55 12.72 -20.16
CA SER A 144 -37.79 11.57 -19.70
C SER A 144 -36.37 12.05 -19.37
N TYR A 145 -36.04 12.05 -18.08
CA TYR A 145 -34.69 12.36 -17.65
C TYR A 145 -33.83 11.21 -18.15
N GLN A 146 -33.12 11.41 -19.25
CA GLN A 146 -31.91 10.65 -19.54
C GLN A 146 -31.13 10.63 -18.24
N SER A 147 -30.99 9.45 -17.64
CA SER A 147 -30.14 9.21 -16.49
C SER A 147 -28.75 9.69 -16.89
N GLY A 148 -28.47 10.95 -16.55
CA GLY A 148 -27.31 11.67 -17.03
C GLY A 148 -26.10 10.86 -16.65
N ASN A 149 -25.44 10.31 -17.66
CA ASN A 149 -24.35 9.36 -17.49
C ASN A 149 -23.36 10.02 -16.51
N VAL A 150 -23.11 9.38 -15.35
CA VAL A 150 -22.36 10.00 -14.23
C VAL A 150 -20.96 10.48 -14.69
N GLY A 151 -20.49 9.97 -15.83
CA GLY A 151 -19.32 10.43 -16.58
C GLY A 151 -19.41 11.85 -17.16
N GLU A 152 -20.58 12.34 -17.60
CA GLU A 152 -20.76 13.70 -18.12
C GLU A 152 -20.67 14.77 -17.00
N LEU A 153 -21.14 14.43 -15.80
CA LEU A 153 -21.00 15.27 -14.60
C LEU A 153 -19.54 15.39 -14.12
N ALA A 154 -18.67 14.45 -14.50
CA ALA A 154 -17.26 14.46 -14.12
C ALA A 154 -16.37 15.30 -15.07
N GLY A 155 -16.90 15.72 -16.23
CA GLY A 155 -16.11 16.20 -17.37
C GLY A 155 -15.73 17.69 -17.39
N ARG A 156 -16.43 18.58 -16.66
CA ARG A 156 -16.04 20.01 -16.67
C ARG A 156 -14.89 20.23 -15.69
N GLY A 157 -13.67 20.05 -16.19
CA GLY A 157 -12.43 20.21 -15.43
C GLY A 157 -12.34 21.59 -14.76
N TRP A 158 -11.58 21.68 -13.67
CA TRP A 158 -11.38 22.92 -12.90
C TRP A 158 -11.00 24.13 -13.79
N ILE A 159 -10.38 23.87 -14.96
CA ILE A 159 -9.96 24.86 -15.95
C ILE A 159 -11.17 25.63 -16.48
N GLY A 160 -12.24 24.92 -16.86
CA GLY A 160 -13.42 25.56 -17.43
C GLY A 160 -14.15 26.47 -16.43
N GLN A 161 -14.10 26.13 -15.15
CA GLN A 161 -14.66 26.98 -14.09
C GLN A 161 -13.74 28.16 -13.78
N SER A 162 -12.42 27.95 -13.76
CA SER A 162 -11.45 29.04 -13.60
C SER A 162 -11.53 30.06 -14.72
N ILE A 163 -11.62 29.63 -15.99
CA ILE A 163 -11.78 30.54 -17.14
C ILE A 163 -13.03 31.40 -16.96
N LEU A 164 -14.14 30.79 -16.56
CA LEU A 164 -15.39 31.51 -16.35
C LEU A 164 -15.29 32.55 -15.21
N TYR A 165 -14.58 32.24 -14.12
CA TYR A 165 -14.35 33.22 -13.06
C TYR A 165 -13.40 34.35 -13.47
N ILE A 166 -12.40 34.05 -14.32
CA ILE A 166 -11.52 35.08 -14.88
C ILE A 166 -12.31 36.03 -15.78
N VAL A 167 -13.17 35.49 -16.65
CA VAL A 167 -14.07 36.31 -17.50
C VAL A 167 -15.01 37.16 -16.62
N LEU A 168 -15.56 36.57 -15.56
CA LEU A 168 -16.41 37.30 -14.60
C LEU A 168 -15.65 38.43 -13.90
N LEU A 169 -14.39 38.21 -13.54
CA LEU A 169 -13.55 39.24 -12.93
C LEU A 169 -13.32 40.42 -13.88
N PHE A 170 -13.03 40.15 -15.16
CA PHE A 170 -12.90 41.22 -16.16
C PHE A 170 -14.21 41.98 -16.39
N ALA A 171 -15.34 41.26 -16.44
CA ALA A 171 -16.66 41.88 -16.56
C ALA A 171 -16.97 42.80 -15.37
N MET A 172 -16.65 42.35 -14.14
CA MET A 172 -16.81 43.16 -12.93
C MET A 172 -15.94 44.43 -12.96
N VAL A 173 -14.72 44.38 -13.51
CA VAL A 173 -13.86 45.57 -13.68
C VAL A 173 -14.46 46.54 -14.70
N ALA A 174 -15.03 46.05 -15.80
CA ALA A 174 -15.73 46.89 -16.77
C ALA A 174 -16.96 47.57 -16.15
N ASP A 175 -17.76 46.82 -15.38
CA ASP A 175 -18.87 47.36 -14.61
C ASP A 175 -18.41 48.44 -13.62
N LEU A 176 -17.30 48.22 -12.91
CA LEU A 176 -16.75 49.21 -11.97
C LEU A 176 -16.41 50.55 -12.66
N ILE A 177 -15.77 50.48 -13.83
CA ILE A 177 -15.41 51.68 -14.60
C ILE A 177 -16.67 52.42 -15.07
N THR A 178 -17.66 51.69 -15.57
CA THR A 178 -18.91 52.31 -16.06
C THR A 178 -19.76 52.88 -14.93
N PHE A 179 -19.86 52.22 -13.78
CA PHE A 179 -20.57 52.76 -12.62
C PHE A 179 -19.85 53.99 -12.05
N ASN A 180 -18.52 54.02 -12.07
CA ASN A 180 -17.78 55.20 -11.61
C ASN A 180 -18.19 56.45 -12.41
N GLN A 181 -18.28 56.35 -13.75
CA GLN A 181 -18.73 57.46 -14.60
C GLN A 181 -20.13 57.97 -14.25
N VAL A 182 -21.03 57.09 -13.82
CA VAL A 182 -22.39 57.47 -13.42
C VAL A 182 -22.41 58.12 -12.05
N VAL A 183 -21.70 57.57 -11.07
CA VAL A 183 -21.78 58.06 -9.68
C VAL A 183 -20.94 59.32 -9.47
N GLU A 184 -19.82 59.46 -10.17
CA GLU A 184 -19.02 60.70 -10.18
C GLU A 184 -19.87 61.89 -10.64
N ARG A 185 -20.77 61.68 -11.61
CA ARG A 185 -21.75 62.68 -12.05
C ARG A 185 -22.76 63.06 -10.97
N ILE A 186 -23.09 62.17 -10.02
CA ILE A 186 -24.10 62.45 -8.99
C ILE A 186 -23.47 63.09 -7.74
N LEU A 187 -22.30 62.60 -7.32
CA LEU A 187 -21.74 62.90 -6.00
C LEU A 187 -20.50 63.81 -6.02
N ASN A 188 -19.85 64.03 -7.17
CA ASN A 188 -18.66 64.90 -7.34
C ASN A 188 -17.63 64.79 -6.19
N ASP A 189 -17.42 63.58 -5.66
CA ASP A 189 -16.55 63.30 -4.52
C ASP A 189 -15.71 62.04 -4.82
N ALA A 190 -14.40 62.12 -4.59
CA ALA A 190 -13.47 60.99 -4.76
C ALA A 190 -13.78 59.81 -3.82
N ARG A 191 -14.56 60.02 -2.76
CA ARG A 191 -15.00 58.99 -1.81
C ARG A 191 -16.10 58.06 -2.35
N VAL A 192 -16.51 58.24 -3.60
CA VAL A 192 -17.53 57.45 -4.30
C VAL A 192 -17.07 56.04 -4.67
N TRP A 193 -15.76 55.82 -4.86
CA TRP A 193 -15.20 54.55 -5.33
C TRP A 193 -15.60 53.31 -4.51
N PRO A 194 -15.56 53.33 -3.16
CA PRO A 194 -16.00 52.19 -2.34
C PRO A 194 -17.48 51.86 -2.52
N LEU A 195 -18.34 52.87 -2.73
CA LEU A 195 -19.77 52.69 -2.94
C LEU A 195 -20.03 52.02 -4.30
N VAL A 196 -19.36 52.49 -5.34
CA VAL A 196 -19.42 51.90 -6.70
C VAL A 196 -18.92 50.46 -6.68
N ALA A 197 -17.80 50.19 -6.00
CA ALA A 197 -17.26 48.84 -5.84
C ALA A 197 -18.23 47.92 -5.09
N ALA A 198 -18.80 48.40 -3.97
CA ALA A 198 -19.78 47.64 -3.20
C ALA A 198 -21.02 47.31 -4.04
N LEU A 199 -21.50 48.26 -4.85
CA LEU A 199 -22.64 48.05 -5.73
C LEU A 199 -22.34 46.99 -6.79
N ALA A 200 -21.22 47.10 -7.51
CA ALA A 200 -20.81 46.15 -8.55
C ALA A 200 -20.59 44.73 -8.00
N VAL A 201 -19.96 44.60 -6.82
CA VAL A 201 -19.83 43.30 -6.12
C VAL A 201 -21.20 42.74 -5.78
N THR A 202 -22.08 43.57 -5.23
CA THR A 202 -23.41 43.13 -4.77
C THR A 202 -24.30 42.70 -5.93
N THR A 203 -24.35 43.46 -7.03
CA THR A 203 -25.15 43.10 -8.22
C THR A 203 -24.65 41.80 -8.84
N THR A 204 -23.33 41.64 -8.98
CA THR A 204 -22.71 40.41 -9.47
C THR A 204 -23.02 39.22 -8.57
N TYR A 205 -22.94 39.42 -7.25
CA TYR A 205 -23.26 38.40 -6.26
C TYR A 205 -24.73 37.98 -6.33
N VAL A 206 -25.67 38.94 -6.41
CA VAL A 206 -27.10 38.65 -6.52
C VAL A 206 -27.40 37.86 -7.81
N ALA A 207 -26.82 38.26 -8.94
CA ALA A 207 -26.97 37.52 -10.21
C ALA A 207 -26.43 36.09 -10.11
N HIS A 208 -25.27 35.91 -9.48
CA HIS A 208 -24.69 34.59 -9.23
C HIS A 208 -25.60 33.70 -8.39
N TRP A 209 -26.15 34.23 -7.29
CA TRP A 209 -27.08 33.50 -6.42
C TRP A 209 -28.42 33.21 -7.07
N ALA A 210 -28.93 34.12 -7.91
CA ALA A 210 -30.10 33.85 -8.74
C ALA A 210 -29.84 32.62 -9.62
N GLY A 211 -28.69 32.57 -10.31
CA GLY A 211 -28.28 31.42 -11.12
C GLY A 211 -28.23 30.11 -10.35
N GLU A 212 -27.64 30.12 -9.15
CA GLU A 212 -27.67 28.96 -8.25
C GLU A 212 -29.09 28.55 -7.83
N GLY A 213 -29.94 29.54 -7.52
CA GLY A 213 -31.34 29.32 -7.17
C GLY A 213 -32.09 28.60 -8.28
N PHE A 214 -31.98 29.09 -9.53
CA PHE A 214 -32.60 28.47 -10.69
C PHE A 214 -32.09 27.05 -10.96
N LYS A 215 -30.79 26.81 -10.79
CA LYS A 215 -30.25 25.45 -10.87
C LYS A 215 -30.90 24.54 -9.84
N ARG A 216 -31.01 24.98 -8.58
CA ARG A 216 -31.63 24.20 -7.51
C ARG A 216 -33.11 23.94 -7.77
N VAL A 217 -33.84 24.89 -8.35
CA VAL A 217 -35.26 24.73 -8.75
C VAL A 217 -35.39 23.65 -9.81
N ARG A 218 -34.55 23.71 -10.86
CA ARG A 218 -34.54 22.69 -11.92
C ARG A 218 -34.18 21.30 -11.37
N GLU A 219 -33.27 21.24 -10.40
CA GLU A 219 -32.85 20.00 -9.75
C GLU A 219 -33.82 19.51 -8.65
N GLN A 220 -34.73 20.35 -8.14
CA GLN A 220 -35.64 20.03 -7.03
C GLN A 220 -37.02 20.62 -7.31
N ARG A 221 -37.74 20.01 -8.26
CA ARG A 221 -39.03 20.50 -8.79
C ARG A 221 -40.09 20.83 -7.73
N ARG A 222 -40.01 20.26 -6.52
CA ARG A 222 -41.02 20.46 -5.46
C ARG A 222 -40.72 21.59 -4.48
N ASN A 223 -39.61 22.33 -4.63
CA ASN A 223 -39.24 23.35 -3.66
C ASN A 223 -39.67 24.76 -4.10
N VAL A 224 -40.98 25.03 -4.06
CA VAL A 224 -41.59 26.32 -4.45
C VAL A 224 -40.90 27.50 -3.76
N ARG A 225 -40.56 27.36 -2.47
CA ARG A 225 -39.85 28.40 -1.70
C ARG A 225 -38.51 28.80 -2.34
N ARG A 226 -37.78 27.84 -2.91
CA ARG A 226 -36.50 28.10 -3.59
C ARG A 226 -36.71 28.75 -4.95
N ALA A 227 -37.78 28.39 -5.65
CA ALA A 227 -38.18 29.07 -6.89
C ALA A 227 -38.49 30.54 -6.63
N VAL A 228 -39.30 30.82 -5.61
CA VAL A 228 -39.61 32.19 -5.18
C VAL A 228 -38.32 32.94 -4.80
N SER A 229 -37.37 32.30 -4.12
CA SER A 229 -36.08 32.94 -3.80
C SER A 229 -35.24 33.26 -5.05
N GLY A 230 -35.20 32.36 -6.04
CA GLY A 230 -34.47 32.59 -7.29
C GLY A 230 -35.09 33.72 -8.12
N TRP A 231 -36.42 33.73 -8.21
CA TRP A 231 -37.17 34.79 -8.90
C TRP A 231 -37.06 36.15 -8.21
N SER A 232 -37.14 36.20 -6.88
CA SER A 232 -36.98 37.44 -6.13
C SER A 232 -35.56 38.02 -6.24
N LEU A 233 -34.52 37.18 -6.20
CA LEU A 233 -33.14 37.62 -6.45
C LEU A 233 -32.96 38.12 -7.90
N LEU A 234 -33.55 37.44 -8.89
CA LEU A 234 -33.50 37.89 -10.27
C LEU A 234 -34.24 39.22 -10.48
N GLY A 235 -35.42 39.37 -9.86
CA GLY A 235 -36.18 40.62 -9.89
C GLY A 235 -35.45 41.77 -9.21
N LEU A 236 -34.84 41.51 -8.05
CA LEU A 236 -33.98 42.47 -7.35
C LEU A 236 -32.80 42.90 -8.25
N TRP A 237 -32.11 41.95 -8.86
CA TRP A 237 -31.03 42.24 -9.81
C TRP A 237 -31.50 43.07 -11.01
N LEU A 238 -32.63 42.72 -11.64
CA LEU A 238 -33.17 43.52 -12.75
C LEU A 238 -33.53 44.94 -12.30
N SER A 239 -34.12 45.10 -11.12
CA SER A 239 -34.51 46.40 -10.58
C SER A 239 -33.32 47.33 -10.34
N MET A 240 -32.17 46.78 -9.91
CA MET A 240 -30.94 47.57 -9.73
C MET A 240 -30.39 48.09 -11.06
N GLY A 241 -30.39 47.26 -12.10
CA GLY A 241 -29.94 47.65 -13.44
C GLY A 241 -30.86 48.67 -14.10
N LEU A 242 -32.17 48.44 -14.02
CA LEU A 242 -33.18 49.37 -14.53
C LEU A 242 -33.14 50.70 -13.77
N GLY A 243 -32.89 50.69 -12.46
CA GLY A 243 -32.70 51.90 -11.66
C GLY A 243 -31.46 52.69 -12.10
N ALA A 244 -30.32 52.03 -12.31
CA ALA A 244 -29.12 52.67 -12.82
C ALA A 244 -29.30 53.25 -14.24
N PHE A 245 -30.00 52.51 -15.10
CA PHE A 245 -30.36 52.96 -16.46
C PHE A 245 -31.29 54.18 -16.43
N ALA A 246 -32.35 54.14 -15.62
CA ALA A 246 -33.28 55.25 -15.48
C ALA A 246 -32.60 56.50 -14.90
N LEU A 247 -31.76 56.34 -13.88
CA LEU A 247 -30.94 57.45 -13.36
C LEU A 247 -30.03 58.02 -14.43
N ARG A 248 -29.42 57.18 -15.28
CA ARG A 248 -28.56 57.66 -16.38
C ARG A 248 -29.33 58.43 -17.45
N LEU A 249 -30.54 57.99 -17.78
CA LEU A 249 -31.42 58.65 -18.75
C LEU A 249 -32.01 59.97 -18.23
N LEU A 250 -32.39 60.01 -16.94
CA LEU A 250 -33.11 61.14 -16.35
C LEU A 250 -32.19 62.17 -15.69
N ALA A 251 -30.96 61.80 -15.32
CA ALA A 251 -30.03 62.74 -14.70
C ALA A 251 -29.63 63.82 -15.71
N PRO A 252 -29.91 65.12 -15.44
CA PRO A 252 -29.52 66.20 -16.33
C PRO A 252 -28.00 66.20 -16.55
N GLU A 253 -27.57 66.65 -17.72
CA GLU A 253 -26.14 66.86 -17.99
C GLU A 253 -25.67 67.99 -17.10
N LEU A 254 -25.04 67.62 -15.98
CA LEU A 254 -24.29 68.58 -15.18
C LEU A 254 -23.17 69.11 -16.08
N PRO A 255 -23.01 70.44 -16.20
CA PRO A 255 -21.95 71.02 -17.00
C PRO A 255 -20.63 70.47 -16.46
N SER A 256 -19.93 69.66 -17.26
CA SER A 256 -18.66 69.09 -16.86
C SER A 256 -17.66 70.23 -16.65
N ASN A 257 -17.05 70.30 -15.46
CA ASN A 257 -16.02 71.30 -15.18
C ASN A 257 -14.78 71.13 -16.09
N ASP A 258 -14.64 69.98 -16.77
CA ASP A 258 -13.60 69.72 -17.77
C ASP A 258 -13.86 70.36 -19.15
N ALA A 259 -15.05 70.91 -19.39
CA ALA A 259 -15.36 71.60 -20.65
C ALA A 259 -14.54 72.90 -20.84
N GLN A 260 -13.85 73.41 -19.81
CA GLN A 260 -12.98 74.58 -19.97
C GLN A 260 -11.67 74.31 -20.72
N ALA A 261 -11.28 73.05 -20.97
CA ALA A 261 -10.01 72.74 -21.63
C ALA A 261 -10.09 72.53 -23.16
N SER A 262 -11.28 72.43 -23.77
CA SER A 262 -11.41 72.06 -25.20
C SER A 262 -11.99 73.16 -26.12
N PHE A 263 -12.15 74.41 -25.65
CA PHE A 263 -12.85 75.47 -26.40
C PHE A 263 -12.06 76.18 -27.53
N ILE A 264 -10.91 75.65 -27.99
CA ILE A 264 -10.10 76.34 -29.03
C ILE A 264 -10.43 75.92 -30.47
N SER A 265 -11.17 74.84 -30.71
CA SER A 265 -11.58 74.43 -32.06
C SER A 265 -13.08 74.56 -32.25
N GLY A 266 -13.52 75.63 -32.93
CA GLY A 266 -14.93 75.99 -33.18
C GLY A 266 -15.69 75.02 -34.08
N ALA A 267 -15.88 73.77 -33.63
CA ALA A 267 -16.87 72.85 -34.17
C ALA A 267 -18.16 72.96 -33.35
N ALA A 268 -19.31 73.06 -34.02
CA ALA A 268 -20.62 73.09 -33.38
C ALA A 268 -20.79 71.87 -32.43
N PRO A 269 -21.43 72.05 -31.25
CA PRO A 269 -21.58 70.97 -30.28
C PRO A 269 -22.33 69.81 -30.94
N PRO A 270 -21.77 68.58 -30.94
CA PRO A 270 -22.48 67.43 -31.47
C PRO A 270 -23.78 67.26 -30.67
N THR A 271 -24.89 67.27 -31.39
CA THR A 271 -26.26 67.16 -30.90
C THR A 271 -26.44 65.99 -29.93
N ASP A 272 -27.27 66.21 -28.91
CA ASP A 272 -27.58 65.43 -27.69
C ASP A 272 -28.04 63.95 -27.88
N ALA A 273 -27.82 63.34 -29.04
CA ALA A 273 -28.17 61.95 -29.32
C ALA A 273 -27.27 60.92 -28.58
N SER A 274 -26.20 61.37 -27.91
CA SER A 274 -25.20 60.52 -27.26
C SER A 274 -25.62 59.98 -25.87
N SER A 275 -26.49 60.70 -25.15
CA SER A 275 -26.91 60.32 -23.79
C SER A 275 -27.71 59.01 -23.77
N GLY A 276 -28.64 58.84 -24.72
CA GLY A 276 -29.42 57.62 -24.88
C GLY A 276 -28.56 56.41 -25.24
N LEU A 277 -27.57 56.58 -26.14
CA LEU A 277 -26.66 55.50 -26.53
C LEU A 277 -25.79 55.05 -25.35
N GLY A 278 -25.27 55.99 -24.56
CA GLY A 278 -24.49 55.68 -23.36
C GLY A 278 -25.29 54.89 -22.32
N ALA A 279 -26.55 55.27 -22.09
CA ALA A 279 -27.45 54.52 -21.20
C ALA A 279 -27.71 53.10 -21.73
N MET A 280 -27.96 52.95 -23.04
CA MET A 280 -28.18 51.63 -23.66
C MET A 280 -26.95 50.73 -23.59
N VAL A 281 -25.75 51.27 -23.82
CA VAL A 281 -24.49 50.52 -23.68
C VAL A 281 -24.26 50.08 -22.23
N LEU A 282 -24.55 50.94 -21.25
CA LEU A 282 -24.47 50.58 -19.83
C LEU A 282 -25.45 49.46 -19.46
N LEU A 283 -26.70 49.56 -19.93
CA LEU A 283 -27.69 48.51 -19.70
C LEU A 283 -27.27 47.18 -20.36
N LEU A 284 -26.74 47.23 -21.59
CA LEU A 284 -26.25 46.05 -22.29
C LEU A 284 -25.08 45.39 -21.53
N LEU A 285 -24.11 46.19 -21.06
CA LEU A 285 -22.98 45.70 -20.29
C LEU A 285 -23.46 45.05 -18.99
N TYR A 286 -24.37 45.71 -18.27
CA TYR A 286 -24.98 45.19 -17.05
C TYR A 286 -25.67 43.83 -17.27
N LEU A 287 -26.46 43.72 -18.34
CA LEU A 287 -27.15 42.48 -18.70
C LEU A 287 -26.15 41.37 -19.06
N LEU A 288 -25.08 41.68 -19.79
CA LEU A 288 -24.03 40.72 -20.15
C LEU A 288 -23.26 40.23 -18.92
N THR A 289 -22.80 41.14 -18.05
CA THR A 289 -22.08 40.78 -16.81
C THR A 289 -22.97 39.93 -15.90
N GLY A 290 -24.23 40.32 -15.72
CA GLY A 290 -25.20 39.55 -14.95
C GLY A 290 -25.53 38.20 -15.58
N ALA A 291 -25.65 38.09 -16.90
CA ALA A 291 -25.86 36.81 -17.59
C ALA A 291 -24.66 35.86 -17.41
N ILE A 292 -23.43 36.38 -17.46
CA ILE A 292 -22.21 35.59 -17.18
C ILE A 292 -22.21 35.15 -15.71
N ALA A 293 -22.49 36.04 -14.76
CA ALA A 293 -22.57 35.71 -13.34
C ALA A 293 -23.67 34.66 -13.04
N PHE A 294 -24.84 34.82 -13.65
CA PHE A 294 -25.97 33.91 -13.54
C PHE A 294 -25.60 32.53 -14.11
N THR A 295 -25.04 32.48 -15.32
CA THR A 295 -24.60 31.21 -15.92
C THR A 295 -23.48 30.54 -15.13
N ALA A 296 -22.60 31.33 -14.51
CA ALA A 296 -21.58 30.86 -13.57
C ALA A 296 -22.20 30.14 -12.36
N GLY A 297 -23.16 30.79 -11.70
CA GLY A 297 -23.88 30.21 -10.57
C GLY A 297 -24.67 28.97 -10.98
N TYR A 298 -25.36 29.05 -12.12
CA TYR A 298 -26.15 27.94 -12.65
C TYR A 298 -25.28 26.71 -12.98
N ARG A 299 -24.07 26.92 -13.51
CA ARG A 299 -23.13 25.84 -13.88
C ARG A 299 -22.23 25.37 -12.74
N ARG A 300 -22.36 25.88 -11.52
CA ARG A 300 -21.53 25.48 -10.37
C ARG A 300 -21.56 23.96 -10.17
N PRO A 301 -20.41 23.25 -10.06
CA PRO A 301 -20.39 21.80 -9.85
C PRO A 301 -21.13 21.42 -8.58
N ARG A 302 -21.82 20.28 -8.60
CA ARG A 302 -22.50 19.73 -7.43
C ARG A 302 -21.46 19.37 -6.35
N GLU A 303 -21.68 19.82 -5.12
CA GLU A 303 -20.75 19.58 -4.00
C GLU A 303 -20.62 18.08 -3.67
N GLU A 304 -21.70 17.34 -3.84
CA GLU A 304 -21.80 15.88 -3.66
C GLU A 304 -20.79 15.13 -4.57
N VAL A 305 -20.72 15.50 -5.86
CA VAL A 305 -19.75 14.95 -6.82
C VAL A 305 -18.31 15.26 -6.39
N GLY A 306 -18.10 16.45 -5.81
CA GLY A 306 -16.83 16.82 -5.19
C GLY A 306 -16.43 15.88 -4.04
N GLN A 307 -17.38 15.50 -3.19
CA GLN A 307 -17.16 14.56 -2.10
C GLN A 307 -16.81 13.16 -2.61
N VAL A 308 -17.53 12.64 -3.61
CA VAL A 308 -17.21 11.35 -4.26
C VAL A 308 -15.81 11.36 -4.85
N ARG A 309 -15.41 12.42 -5.56
CA ARG A 309 -14.04 12.52 -6.11
C ARG A 309 -12.97 12.57 -5.01
N ARG A 310 -13.24 13.25 -3.89
CA ARG A 310 -12.32 13.32 -2.74
C ARG A 310 -12.19 11.96 -2.07
N SER A 311 -13.28 11.24 -1.83
CA SER A 311 -13.25 9.89 -1.24
C SER A 311 -12.54 8.91 -2.17
N ASP A 312 -12.80 8.95 -3.47
CA ASP A 312 -12.11 8.14 -4.48
C ASP A 312 -10.61 8.38 -4.51
N ARG A 313 -10.17 9.65 -4.44
CA ARG A 313 -8.73 9.97 -4.39
C ARG A 313 -8.08 9.43 -3.12
N ARG A 314 -8.76 9.53 -1.97
CA ARG A 314 -8.27 8.99 -0.69
C ARG A 314 -8.18 7.47 -0.74
N LEU A 315 -9.20 6.80 -1.28
CA LEU A 315 -9.28 5.36 -1.43
C LEU A 315 -8.24 4.81 -2.41
N ARG A 316 -8.03 5.48 -3.55
CA ARG A 316 -6.93 5.15 -4.50
C ARG A 316 -5.54 5.23 -3.86
N ARG A 317 -5.33 6.13 -2.90
CA ARG A 317 -4.06 6.22 -2.15
C ARG A 317 -3.97 5.21 -1.00
N ALA A 318 -5.09 4.83 -0.40
CA ALA A 318 -5.14 3.90 0.73
C ALA A 318 -4.96 2.44 0.33
N ARG A 319 -5.63 1.99 -0.74
CA ARG A 319 -5.57 0.59 -1.24
C ARG A 319 -4.15 0.05 -1.47
N PRO A 320 -3.25 0.72 -2.23
CA PRO A 320 -1.90 0.20 -2.46
C PRO A 320 -1.08 0.09 -1.17
N ARG A 321 -1.30 0.99 -0.20
CA ARG A 321 -0.63 0.94 1.11
C ARG A 321 -1.12 -0.21 1.99
N HIS A 322 -2.39 -0.58 1.89
CA HIS A 322 -2.92 -1.77 2.55
C HIS A 322 -2.42 -3.04 1.86
N GLY A 323 -2.44 -3.09 0.53
CA GLY A 323 -1.87 -4.21 -0.23
C GLY A 323 -0.38 -4.45 0.06
N ALA A 324 0.41 -3.38 0.22
CA ALA A 324 1.81 -3.51 0.64
C ALA A 324 1.96 -4.11 2.04
N LEU A 325 1.10 -3.74 2.99
CA LEU A 325 1.12 -4.30 4.34
C LEU A 325 0.73 -5.78 4.36
N LEU A 326 -0.27 -6.19 3.57
CA LEU A 326 -0.65 -7.61 3.45
C LEU A 326 0.49 -8.46 2.88
N ARG A 327 1.28 -7.92 1.95
CA ARG A 327 2.50 -8.58 1.46
C ARG A 327 3.56 -8.73 2.55
N ASP A 328 3.77 -7.68 3.35
CA ASP A 328 4.72 -7.73 4.47
C ASP A 328 4.30 -8.78 5.53
N VAL A 329 2.98 -8.94 5.79
CA VAL A 329 2.43 -10.02 6.66
C VAL A 329 2.72 -11.40 6.08
N ALA A 330 2.44 -11.59 4.78
CA ALA A 330 2.69 -12.86 4.12
C ALA A 330 4.18 -13.23 4.16
N GLU A 331 5.08 -12.26 3.94
CA GLU A 331 6.53 -12.46 4.02
C GLU A 331 6.98 -12.80 5.45
N ALA A 332 6.39 -12.19 6.48
CA ALA A 332 6.70 -12.57 7.87
C ALA A 332 6.25 -14.01 8.18
N ARG A 333 5.11 -14.45 7.66
CA ARG A 333 4.60 -15.83 7.83
C ARG A 333 5.47 -16.85 7.09
N THR A 334 5.97 -16.53 5.89
CA THR A 334 6.90 -17.43 5.19
C THR A 334 8.24 -17.54 5.92
N LEU A 335 8.75 -16.46 6.52
CA LEU A 335 9.95 -16.51 7.37
C LEU A 335 9.74 -17.39 8.61
N ARG A 336 8.55 -17.37 9.21
CA ARG A 336 8.20 -18.28 10.32
C ARG A 336 8.26 -19.75 9.87
N GLN A 337 7.63 -20.09 8.75
CA GLN A 337 7.66 -21.44 8.19
C GLN A 337 9.09 -21.92 7.90
N GLN A 338 9.93 -21.04 7.35
CA GLN A 338 11.35 -21.34 7.10
C GLN A 338 12.13 -21.60 8.39
N LEU A 339 11.85 -20.84 9.46
CA LEU A 339 12.46 -21.06 10.77
C LEU A 339 12.01 -22.37 11.41
N ASP A 340 10.73 -22.72 11.27
CA ASP A 340 10.20 -24.01 11.76
C ASP A 340 10.86 -25.18 11.03
N HIS A 341 11.02 -25.10 9.71
CA HIS A 341 11.74 -26.12 8.93
C HIS A 341 13.22 -26.23 9.32
N LEU A 342 13.89 -25.09 9.56
CA LEU A 342 15.26 -25.07 10.05
C LEU A 342 15.36 -25.77 11.42
N ARG A 343 14.43 -25.49 12.33
CA ARG A 343 14.35 -26.11 13.66
C ARG A 343 14.21 -27.62 13.58
N ASP A 344 13.30 -28.10 12.75
CA ASP A 344 13.11 -29.54 12.58
C ASP A 344 14.34 -30.22 11.97
N SER A 345 14.98 -29.56 10.99
CA SER A 345 16.23 -30.04 10.40
C SER A 345 17.35 -30.14 11.45
N ARG A 346 17.48 -29.14 12.33
CA ARG A 346 18.48 -29.12 13.41
C ARG A 346 18.25 -30.18 14.47
N LYS A 347 16.99 -30.36 14.89
CA LYS A 347 16.63 -31.45 15.81
C LYS A 347 17.01 -32.81 15.25
N ARG A 348 16.77 -33.05 13.96
CA ARG A 348 17.18 -34.30 13.29
C ARG A 348 18.70 -34.45 13.25
N GLN A 349 19.43 -33.39 12.91
CA GLN A 349 20.91 -33.40 12.91
C GLN A 349 21.48 -33.70 14.30
N TYR A 350 20.90 -33.10 15.34
CA TYR A 350 21.29 -33.36 16.73
C TYR A 350 21.17 -34.85 17.08
N VAL A 351 20.01 -35.47 16.78
CA VAL A 351 19.79 -36.90 17.03
C VAL A 351 20.85 -37.75 16.31
N VAL A 352 21.10 -37.46 15.03
CA VAL A 352 22.11 -38.17 14.23
C VAL A 352 23.52 -38.02 14.80
N GLU A 353 23.91 -36.83 15.27
CA GLU A 353 25.22 -36.61 15.86
C GLU A 353 25.38 -37.33 17.21
N VAL A 354 24.34 -37.36 18.04
CA VAL A 354 24.33 -38.15 19.28
C VAL A 354 24.49 -39.64 18.98
N ASP A 355 23.75 -40.16 18.00
CA ASP A 355 23.85 -41.56 17.55
C ASP A 355 25.24 -41.88 16.99
N ARG A 356 25.84 -40.95 16.23
CA ARG A 356 27.22 -41.07 15.73
C ARG A 356 28.22 -41.19 16.87
N CYS A 357 28.11 -40.36 17.91
CA CYS A 357 28.98 -40.43 19.09
C CYS A 357 28.89 -41.81 19.78
N GLU A 358 27.68 -42.35 19.92
CA GLU A 358 27.48 -43.68 20.50
C GLU A 358 28.02 -44.80 19.60
N SER A 359 27.88 -44.67 18.28
CA SER A 359 28.44 -45.62 17.32
C SER A 359 29.97 -45.60 17.34
N ALA A 360 30.59 -44.43 17.43
CA ALA A 360 32.04 -44.26 17.54
C ALA A 360 32.56 -44.88 18.84
N ALA A 361 31.87 -44.66 19.96
CA ALA A 361 32.21 -45.30 21.23
C ALA A 361 32.19 -46.84 21.12
N ARG A 362 31.18 -47.41 20.46
CA ARG A 362 31.09 -48.85 20.21
C ARG A 362 32.26 -49.35 19.34
N ARG A 363 32.65 -48.61 18.29
CA ARG A 363 33.81 -48.94 17.44
C ARG A 363 35.11 -48.91 18.23
N VAL A 364 35.34 -47.87 19.03
CA VAL A 364 36.57 -47.74 19.84
C VAL A 364 36.66 -48.81 20.92
N ARG A 365 35.53 -49.20 21.56
CA ARG A 365 35.51 -50.36 22.48
C ARG A 365 35.91 -51.65 21.77
N ALA A 366 35.38 -51.90 20.57
CA ALA A 366 35.76 -53.07 19.79
C ALA A 366 37.24 -53.05 19.39
N GLU A 367 37.78 -51.90 18.99
CA GLU A 367 39.22 -51.74 18.69
C GLU A 367 40.09 -51.98 19.93
N ALA A 368 39.72 -51.40 21.08
CA ALA A 368 40.43 -51.59 22.34
C ALA A 368 40.48 -53.07 22.74
N ALA A 369 39.35 -53.78 22.65
CA ALA A 369 39.27 -55.22 22.92
C ALA A 369 40.18 -56.04 21.98
N MET A 370 40.26 -55.69 20.70
CA MET A 370 41.19 -56.33 19.76
C MET A 370 42.66 -56.07 20.12
N LEU A 371 43.02 -54.83 20.48
CA LEU A 371 44.38 -54.48 20.89
C LEU A 371 44.79 -55.21 22.17
N VAL A 372 43.88 -55.31 23.15
CA VAL A 372 44.13 -56.04 24.40
C VAL A 372 44.39 -57.52 24.14
N ARG A 373 43.58 -58.17 23.30
CA ARG A 373 43.82 -59.55 22.86
C ARG A 373 45.20 -59.70 22.21
N ARG A 374 45.63 -58.72 21.43
CA ARG A 374 46.94 -58.71 20.78
C ARG A 374 48.10 -58.57 21.78
N PHE A 375 47.92 -57.81 22.85
CA PHE A 375 48.92 -57.67 23.93
C PHE A 375 48.97 -58.87 24.88
N GLN A 376 47.83 -59.54 25.10
CA GLN A 376 47.76 -60.76 25.93
C GLN A 376 48.24 -62.01 25.19
N ALA A 377 48.19 -62.02 23.86
CA ALA A 377 48.77 -63.11 23.09
C ALA A 377 50.25 -63.23 23.46
N PRO A 378 50.72 -64.40 23.95
CA PRO A 378 52.11 -64.59 24.30
C PRO A 378 52.95 -64.20 23.09
N PRO A 379 54.08 -63.48 23.26
CA PRO A 379 54.91 -63.10 22.14
C PRO A 379 55.24 -64.38 21.39
N GLU A 380 54.66 -64.55 20.19
CA GLU A 380 54.92 -65.72 19.37
C GLU A 380 56.44 -65.85 19.32
N SER A 381 56.97 -66.89 19.97
CA SER A 381 58.40 -67.05 20.13
C SER A 381 59.00 -66.97 18.72
N GLY A 382 59.85 -65.96 18.51
CA GLY A 382 60.28 -65.49 17.18
C GLY A 382 60.86 -66.59 16.28
N TRP A 383 61.19 -67.74 16.87
CA TRP A 383 61.59 -68.97 16.21
C TRP A 383 60.56 -69.55 15.22
N ARG A 384 59.23 -69.37 15.39
CA ARG A 384 58.25 -69.90 14.43
C ARG A 384 58.10 -69.08 13.14
N ARG A 385 58.57 -67.81 13.10
CA ARG A 385 58.54 -67.00 11.87
C ARG A 385 59.64 -67.37 10.87
N LEU A 386 60.72 -68.00 11.32
CA LEU A 386 61.80 -68.45 10.43
C LEU A 386 61.47 -69.76 9.70
N VAL A 387 60.42 -70.49 10.10
CA VAL A 387 60.04 -71.78 9.50
C VAL A 387 58.64 -71.72 8.87
N ARG A 388 58.28 -70.60 8.25
CA ARG A 388 57.09 -70.55 7.40
C ARG A 388 57.53 -70.76 5.95
N PRO A 389 57.22 -71.92 5.32
CA PRO A 389 57.53 -72.13 3.91
C PRO A 389 56.83 -71.03 3.10
N ARG A 390 57.62 -70.39 2.24
CA ARG A 390 57.20 -69.36 1.28
C ARG A 390 56.08 -69.95 0.43
N ARG A 391 54.81 -69.68 0.79
CA ARG A 391 53.67 -69.95 -0.10
C ARG A 391 53.88 -69.07 -1.33
N MET A 392 54.12 -69.72 -2.46
CA MET A 392 54.15 -69.08 -3.77
C MET A 392 52.82 -68.34 -4.00
N PRO A 393 52.84 -67.19 -4.68
CA PRO A 393 51.61 -66.53 -5.11
C PRO A 393 50.92 -67.44 -6.12
N THR A 394 49.77 -68.01 -5.76
CA THR A 394 48.82 -68.53 -6.74
C THR A 394 48.27 -67.35 -7.54
N GLU A 395 48.24 -67.51 -8.86
CA GLU A 395 47.75 -66.55 -9.85
C GLU A 395 46.39 -65.94 -9.49
N PRO A 396 46.11 -64.70 -9.95
CA PRO A 396 44.80 -64.11 -9.82
C PRO A 396 43.80 -64.90 -10.68
N THR A 397 42.88 -65.59 -10.02
CA THR A 397 41.69 -66.14 -10.67
C THR A 397 40.87 -64.99 -11.23
N GLU A 398 40.62 -65.03 -12.53
CA GLU A 398 39.79 -64.07 -13.27
C GLU A 398 38.41 -63.88 -12.61
N PRO A 399 37.87 -62.65 -12.59
CA PRO A 399 36.49 -62.40 -12.20
C PRO A 399 35.56 -62.98 -13.27
N GLY A 400 34.80 -64.01 -12.91
CA GLY A 400 33.77 -64.57 -13.77
C GLY A 400 32.66 -63.55 -14.09
N PRO A 401 32.04 -63.64 -15.27
CA PRO A 401 30.95 -62.77 -15.67
C PRO A 401 29.63 -63.19 -15.02
N ASP A 402 28.82 -62.19 -14.73
CA ASP A 402 27.36 -62.19 -14.69
C ASP A 402 26.66 -63.13 -13.68
N THR A 403 26.17 -62.54 -12.59
CA THR A 403 24.91 -62.99 -11.99
C THR A 403 23.97 -61.80 -11.90
N GLU A 404 23.22 -61.73 -12.98
CA GLU A 404 21.93 -61.11 -13.20
C GLU A 404 20.93 -61.41 -12.04
N SER A 405 20.04 -60.46 -11.78
CA SER A 405 18.76 -60.58 -11.05
C SER A 405 18.80 -60.37 -9.52
N ASP A 406 18.41 -59.17 -9.07
CA ASP A 406 17.07 -59.04 -8.46
C ASP A 406 16.56 -57.58 -8.53
N PRO A 407 15.24 -57.39 -8.70
CA PRO A 407 14.63 -56.11 -9.05
C PRO A 407 14.43 -55.21 -7.83
N ASP A 408 14.67 -53.91 -8.04
CA ASP A 408 14.28 -52.84 -7.14
C ASP A 408 12.78 -52.91 -6.84
N PRO A 409 12.35 -52.78 -5.57
CA PRO A 409 10.95 -52.57 -5.27
C PRO A 409 10.55 -51.16 -5.71
N ASP A 410 9.57 -51.11 -6.60
CA ASP A 410 8.82 -49.92 -7.02
C ASP A 410 8.51 -49.01 -5.81
N VAL A 411 9.26 -47.92 -5.70
CA VAL A 411 8.83 -46.75 -4.94
C VAL A 411 8.08 -45.87 -5.92
N ASP A 412 6.77 -46.04 -5.95
CA ASP A 412 5.79 -45.15 -6.56
C ASP A 412 6.01 -43.71 -6.06
N THR A 413 6.91 -43.00 -6.73
CA THR A 413 7.01 -41.55 -6.62
C THR A 413 6.10 -40.99 -7.70
N GLU A 414 4.82 -40.90 -7.36
CA GLU A 414 3.78 -40.20 -8.12
C GLU A 414 4.22 -38.74 -8.33
N SER A 415 5.05 -38.55 -9.35
CA SER A 415 5.51 -37.25 -9.83
C SER A 415 4.36 -36.68 -10.65
N GLY A 416 3.41 -36.08 -9.94
CA GLY A 416 2.39 -35.25 -10.58
C GLY A 416 3.05 -34.21 -11.50
N PRO A 417 2.48 -33.95 -12.68
CA PRO A 417 3.12 -33.10 -13.68
C PRO A 417 3.37 -31.69 -13.13
N GLU A 418 4.62 -31.24 -13.24
CA GLU A 418 5.00 -29.85 -12.95
C GLU A 418 4.09 -28.90 -13.75
N PRO A 419 3.41 -27.94 -13.09
CA PRO A 419 2.64 -26.94 -13.80
C PRO A 419 3.59 -26.03 -14.58
N LYS A 420 3.47 -26.04 -15.91
CA LYS A 420 4.16 -25.10 -16.80
C LYS A 420 3.94 -23.66 -16.31
N PRO A 421 5.00 -22.87 -16.05
CA PRO A 421 4.87 -21.47 -15.67
C PRO A 421 4.34 -20.68 -16.88
N GLY A 422 3.05 -20.34 -16.89
CA GLY A 422 2.49 -19.43 -17.90
C GLY A 422 1.01 -19.56 -18.27
N GLN A 423 0.31 -20.61 -17.84
CA GLN A 423 -1.14 -20.70 -18.13
C GLN A 423 -1.95 -19.87 -17.12
N LYS A 424 -2.50 -18.74 -17.59
CA LYS A 424 -3.53 -17.99 -16.87
C LYS A 424 -4.79 -18.88 -16.76
N PRO A 425 -5.38 -19.00 -15.56
CA PRO A 425 -6.63 -19.75 -15.40
C PRO A 425 -7.73 -19.08 -16.23
N LYS A 426 -8.42 -19.91 -17.01
CA LYS A 426 -9.66 -19.55 -17.72
C LYS A 426 -10.73 -19.32 -16.65
N PRO A 427 -11.49 -18.21 -16.68
CA PRO A 427 -12.54 -18.00 -15.70
C PRO A 427 -13.65 -19.02 -15.92
N ASP A 428 -13.97 -19.78 -14.87
CA ASP A 428 -15.16 -20.62 -14.83
C ASP A 428 -16.40 -19.73 -15.01
N GLN A 429 -17.10 -19.97 -16.12
CA GLN A 429 -18.49 -19.60 -16.28
C GLN A 429 -19.29 -20.56 -15.40
N THR A 430 -19.83 -20.04 -14.31
CA THR A 430 -20.97 -20.63 -13.63
C THR A 430 -22.12 -19.67 -13.80
N ASP A 431 -23.21 -20.21 -14.35
CA ASP A 431 -24.51 -19.58 -14.57
C ASP A 431 -25.20 -19.17 -13.26
#